data_AF-A0A916SR42-F1
#
_entry.id   AF-A0A916SR42-F1
#
_cell.length_a   1.000
_cell.length_b   1.000
_cell.length_c   1.000
_cell.angle_alpha   90.00
_cell.angle_beta   90.00
_cell.angle_gamma   90.00
#
_symmetry.space_group_name_H-M   'P 1'
#
loop_
_entity.id
_entity.type
_entity.pdbx_description
1 polymer ?
#
loop_
_entity_poly.entity_id
_entity_poly.type
_entity_poly.pdbx_seq_one_letter_code
_entity_poly.pdbx_strand_id
1 'polypeptide(L)'
;MARFGGPSVVNGRPRLAVAGATSQNGRMTPLEIENLAHLRRARDLIDRDFAKPLDVPTMAQKALMSPAHFSRKFHAAYGETPYNYLMTRRVERAMALLRAGASVTDACMAVGSTSLGSFSSRFTELVGETPSAYRARTHSAVEAMPACIAKTLTRPSRIREAAAVGAF
;
A
#
# COMPACT_ATOMS: atom_id res chain seq x y z
N MET A 1 46.31 38.29 -34.18
CA MET A 1 47.14 37.16 -33.72
C MET A 1 46.39 35.86 -34.06
N ALA A 2 46.79 35.09 -35.07
CA ALA A 2 47.91 34.14 -35.14
C ALA A 2 47.52 32.71 -34.68
N ARG A 3 47.13 31.90 -35.69
CA ARG A 3 47.43 30.48 -36.03
C ARG A 3 47.51 29.34 -34.97
N PHE A 4 47.27 28.15 -35.54
CA PHE A 4 47.65 26.76 -35.15
C PHE A 4 46.68 26.07 -34.17
N GLY A 5 46.25 24.81 -34.34
CA GLY A 5 46.51 23.72 -35.29
C GLY A 5 45.59 22.53 -34.91
N GLY A 6 45.35 21.57 -35.83
CA GLY A 6 44.62 20.30 -35.54
C GLY A 6 45.44 19.33 -34.66
N PRO A 7 45.18 18.01 -34.60
CA PRO A 7 44.16 17.18 -35.25
C PRO A 7 43.36 16.24 -34.29
N SER A 8 42.45 15.46 -34.89
CA SER A 8 41.81 14.21 -34.44
C SER A 8 42.21 13.57 -33.11
N VAL A 9 41.22 13.29 -32.27
CA VAL A 9 41.22 12.11 -31.39
C VAL A 9 39.92 11.34 -31.58
N VAL A 10 40.12 10.14 -32.11
CA VAL A 10 39.21 9.00 -32.20
C VAL A 10 38.81 8.59 -30.77
N ASN A 11 37.53 8.39 -30.47
CA ASN A 11 37.08 7.18 -29.74
C ASN A 11 35.58 7.18 -29.42
N GLY A 12 34.93 6.12 -29.90
CA GLY A 12 34.03 5.33 -29.07
C GLY A 12 32.65 5.91 -28.79
N ARG A 13 31.71 5.69 -29.73
CA ARG A 13 30.32 5.45 -29.32
C ARG A 13 30.31 4.25 -28.36
N PRO A 14 29.84 4.36 -27.11
CA PRO A 14 29.46 3.17 -26.37
C PRO A 14 28.15 2.64 -26.98
N ARG A 15 28.29 1.63 -27.83
CA ARG A 15 27.26 0.61 -28.05
C ARG A 15 27.42 -0.42 -26.92
N LEU A 16 26.30 -1.01 -26.48
CA LEU A 16 26.13 -1.99 -25.39
C LEU A 16 26.23 -1.38 -23.99
N ALA A 17 25.36 -1.70 -23.03
CA ALA A 17 24.59 -2.92 -22.89
C ALA A 17 23.11 -2.62 -22.62
N VAL A 18 22.23 -3.19 -23.44
CA VAL A 18 20.99 -3.76 -22.90
C VAL A 18 21.48 -4.86 -21.97
N ALA A 19 21.63 -4.55 -20.69
CA ALA A 19 21.85 -5.55 -19.66
C ALA A 19 20.56 -6.35 -19.55
N GLY A 20 20.45 -7.36 -20.42
CA GLY A 20 19.65 -8.52 -20.13
C GLY A 20 20.15 -9.11 -18.82
N ALA A 21 19.51 -8.71 -17.72
CA ALA A 21 19.38 -9.58 -16.58
C ALA A 21 18.34 -10.64 -16.94
N THR A 22 18.71 -11.53 -17.85
CA THR A 22 18.30 -12.93 -17.72
C THR A 22 18.76 -13.38 -16.34
N SER A 23 17.84 -13.60 -15.42
CA SER A 23 18.14 -14.51 -14.31
C SER A 23 16.90 -15.26 -13.84
N GLN A 24 16.78 -16.44 -14.44
CA GLN A 24 16.36 -17.71 -13.83
C GLN A 24 14.88 -17.89 -13.50
N ASN A 25 14.30 -18.90 -14.17
CA ASN A 25 13.09 -19.62 -13.80
C ASN A 25 12.86 -19.68 -12.27
N GLY A 26 11.99 -18.81 -11.76
CA GLY A 26 10.69 -19.14 -11.15
C GLY A 26 10.61 -20.17 -10.01
N ARG A 27 11.72 -20.72 -9.52
CA ARG A 27 11.73 -21.63 -8.37
C ARG A 27 12.03 -20.84 -7.11
N MET A 28 10.96 -20.41 -6.47
CA MET A 28 11.01 -19.95 -5.09
C MET A 28 11.64 -21.04 -4.22
N THR A 29 12.65 -20.67 -3.45
CA THR A 29 13.30 -21.59 -2.51
C THR A 29 12.30 -22.05 -1.45
N PRO A 30 12.47 -23.25 -0.85
CA PRO A 30 11.60 -23.71 0.23
C PRO A 30 11.47 -22.69 1.38
N LEU A 31 12.58 -22.01 1.71
CA LEU A 31 12.62 -20.95 2.72
C LEU A 31 11.80 -19.71 2.30
N GLU A 32 11.81 -19.33 1.03
CA GLU A 32 10.99 -18.22 0.53
C GLU A 32 9.50 -18.57 0.52
N ILE A 33 9.13 -19.82 0.19
CA ILE A 33 7.75 -20.30 0.26
C ILE A 33 7.25 -20.25 1.71
N GLU A 34 8.06 -20.73 2.64
CA GLU A 34 7.76 -20.69 4.07
C GLU A 34 7.60 -19.25 4.57
N ASN A 35 8.51 -18.35 4.19
CA ASN A 35 8.42 -16.93 4.51
C ASN A 35 7.13 -16.30 3.95
N LEU A 36 6.72 -16.62 2.73
CA LEU A 36 5.45 -16.16 2.19
C LEU A 36 4.26 -16.70 2.97
N ALA A 37 4.28 -17.96 3.41
CA ALA A 37 3.22 -18.53 4.24
C ALA A 37 3.10 -17.79 5.58
N HIS A 38 4.23 -17.42 6.20
CA HIS A 38 4.29 -16.59 7.41
C HIS A 38 3.70 -15.19 7.18
N LEU A 39 4.10 -14.53 6.10
CA LEU A 39 3.60 -13.20 5.74
C LEU A 39 2.10 -13.22 5.38
N ARG A 40 1.61 -14.29 4.76
CA ARG A 40 0.17 -14.47 4.48
C ARG A 40 -0.62 -14.61 5.77
N ARG A 41 -0.16 -15.42 6.73
CA ARG A 41 -0.78 -15.54 8.06
C ARG A 41 -0.92 -14.20 8.77
N ALA A 42 0.12 -13.36 8.73
CA ALA A 42 0.06 -12.03 9.31
C ALA A 42 -0.91 -11.09 8.55
N ARG A 43 -0.96 -11.16 7.23
CA ARG A 43 -1.94 -10.40 6.44
C ARG A 43 -3.37 -10.83 6.76
N ASP A 44 -3.62 -12.13 6.84
CA ASP A 44 -4.95 -12.69 7.12
C ASP A 44 -5.41 -12.31 8.54
N LEU A 45 -4.47 -12.24 9.50
CA LEU A 45 -4.72 -11.66 10.82
C LEU A 45 -5.17 -10.21 10.71
N ILE A 46 -4.45 -9.36 9.96
CA ILE A 46 -4.82 -7.95 9.79
C ILE A 46 -6.21 -7.86 9.15
N ASP A 47 -6.47 -8.63 8.10
CA ASP A 47 -7.73 -8.60 7.36
C ASP A 47 -8.93 -9.02 8.21
N ARG A 48 -8.74 -9.94 9.16
CA ARG A 48 -9.77 -10.43 10.07
C ARG A 48 -9.95 -9.54 11.30
N ASP A 49 -8.84 -9.09 11.88
CA ASP A 49 -8.79 -8.48 13.21
C ASP A 49 -8.43 -6.98 13.17
N PHE A 50 -8.56 -6.30 12.02
CA PHE A 50 -8.20 -4.88 11.85
C PHE A 50 -8.81 -3.93 12.90
N ALA A 51 -10.00 -4.25 13.42
CA ALA A 51 -10.72 -3.43 14.40
C ALA A 51 -10.17 -3.58 15.83
N LYS A 52 -9.34 -4.59 16.10
CA LYS A 52 -8.72 -4.78 17.41
C LYS A 52 -7.49 -3.88 17.55
N PRO A 53 -7.05 -3.57 18.77
CA PRO A 53 -5.73 -2.97 19.01
C PRO A 53 -4.65 -3.92 18.49
N LEU A 54 -4.11 -3.62 17.31
CA LEU A 54 -3.13 -4.45 16.62
C LEU A 54 -1.88 -3.61 16.35
N ASP A 55 -0.75 -4.04 16.91
CA ASP A 55 0.55 -3.40 16.75
C ASP A 55 1.50 -4.26 15.90
N VAL A 56 2.55 -3.63 15.38
CA VAL A 56 3.53 -4.31 14.51
C VAL A 56 4.22 -5.49 15.23
N PRO A 57 4.58 -5.40 16.53
CA PRO A 57 5.08 -6.54 17.28
C PRO A 57 4.13 -7.75 17.30
N THR A 58 2.83 -7.54 17.53
CA THR A 58 1.85 -8.64 17.54
C THR A 58 1.74 -9.29 16.16
N MET A 59 1.73 -8.49 15.09
CA MET A 59 1.72 -9.01 13.72
C MET A 59 2.98 -9.83 13.41
N ALA A 60 4.15 -9.35 13.83
CA ALA A 60 5.43 -10.02 13.63
C ALA A 60 5.52 -11.36 14.38
N GLN A 61 5.02 -11.40 15.62
CA GLN A 61 4.93 -12.64 16.40
C GLN A 61 4.06 -13.69 15.68
N LYS A 62 2.93 -13.29 15.10
CA LYS A 62 2.08 -14.22 14.32
C LYS A 62 2.73 -14.67 13.00
N ALA A 63 3.65 -13.87 12.46
CA ALA A 63 4.50 -14.26 11.33
C ALA A 63 5.72 -15.11 11.75
N LEU A 64 5.93 -15.40 13.04
CA LEU A 64 7.15 -16.06 13.55
C LEU A 64 8.44 -15.31 13.14
N MET A 65 8.40 -13.98 13.15
CA MET A 65 9.52 -13.11 12.75
C MET A 65 9.79 -12.04 13.79
N SER A 66 11.04 -11.55 13.82
CA SER A 66 11.35 -10.32 14.54
C SER A 66 10.67 -9.12 13.87
N PRO A 67 10.26 -8.06 14.60
CA PRO A 67 9.53 -6.92 14.03
C PRO A 67 10.24 -6.22 12.86
N ALA A 68 11.57 -6.09 12.94
CA ALA A 68 12.37 -5.47 11.89
C ALA A 68 12.44 -6.35 10.62
N HIS A 69 12.62 -7.67 10.78
CA HIS A 69 12.63 -8.59 9.65
C HIS A 69 11.24 -8.67 9.00
N PHE A 70 10.20 -8.78 9.82
CA PHE A 70 8.80 -8.77 9.38
C PHE A 70 8.47 -7.52 8.56
N SER A 71 8.79 -6.33 9.07
CA SER A 71 8.47 -5.08 8.37
C SER A 71 9.12 -4.99 6.98
N ARG A 72 10.40 -5.39 6.87
CA ARG A 72 11.11 -5.42 5.59
C ARG A 72 10.52 -6.44 4.63
N LYS A 73 10.27 -7.67 5.08
CA LYS A 73 9.74 -8.76 4.26
C LYS A 73 8.28 -8.51 3.84
N PHE A 74 7.47 -7.95 4.73
CA PHE A 74 6.10 -7.56 4.43
C PHE A 74 6.04 -6.47 3.36
N HIS A 75 6.87 -5.43 3.50
CA HIS A 75 6.97 -4.38 2.49
C HIS A 75 7.45 -4.92 1.13
N ALA A 76 8.47 -5.77 1.12
CA ALA A 76 8.95 -6.40 -0.11
C ALA A 76 7.89 -7.28 -0.79
N ALA A 77 7.01 -7.94 -0.01
CA ALA A 77 5.98 -8.83 -0.53
C ALA A 77 4.69 -8.10 -0.96
N TYR A 78 4.31 -7.01 -0.28
CA TYR A 78 3.01 -6.36 -0.45
C TYR A 78 3.09 -4.88 -0.89
N GLY A 79 4.28 -4.31 -1.02
CA GLY A 79 4.50 -2.94 -1.50
C GLY A 79 4.25 -1.84 -0.46
N GLU A 80 3.79 -2.17 0.75
CA GLU A 80 3.53 -1.21 1.83
C GLU A 80 3.94 -1.77 3.20
N THR A 81 4.15 -0.90 4.19
CA THR A 81 4.50 -1.32 5.55
C THR A 81 3.29 -1.96 6.25
N PRO A 82 3.49 -2.86 7.24
CA PRO A 82 2.39 -3.49 7.97
C PRO A 82 1.40 -2.50 8.60
N TYR A 83 1.93 -1.41 9.19
CA TYR A 83 1.11 -0.34 9.75
C TYR A 83 0.27 0.36 8.69
N ASN A 84 0.86 0.65 7.53
CA ASN A 84 0.13 1.29 6.43
C ASN A 84 -0.97 0.37 5.89
N TYR A 85 -0.68 -0.91 5.70
CA TYR A 85 -1.67 -1.90 5.29
C TYR A 85 -2.85 -1.97 6.26
N LEU A 86 -2.59 -2.02 7.57
CA LEU A 86 -3.63 -2.00 8.60
C LEU A 86 -4.50 -0.72 8.49
N MET A 87 -3.87 0.45 8.36
CA MET A 87 -4.61 1.71 8.21
C MET A 87 -5.46 1.74 6.94
N THR A 88 -4.94 1.24 5.82
CA THR A 88 -5.69 1.11 4.58
C THR A 88 -6.94 0.24 4.78
N ARG A 89 -6.80 -0.93 5.43
CA ARG A 89 -7.94 -1.82 5.74
C ARG A 89 -8.97 -1.17 6.68
N ARG A 90 -8.50 -0.39 7.66
CA ARG A 90 -9.39 0.38 8.55
C ARG A 90 -10.16 1.45 7.77
N VAL A 91 -9.50 2.20 6.91
CA VAL A 91 -10.14 3.23 6.08
C VAL A 91 -11.14 2.64 5.10
N GLU A 92 -10.82 1.53 4.43
CA GLU A 92 -11.77 0.80 3.57
C GLU A 92 -13.06 0.45 4.32
N ARG A 93 -12.93 -0.08 5.56
CA ARG A 93 -14.08 -0.42 6.38
C ARG A 93 -14.84 0.83 6.81
N ALA A 94 -14.15 1.91 7.18
CA ALA A 94 -14.79 3.17 7.54
C ALA A 94 -15.58 3.75 6.35
N MET A 95 -15.03 3.73 5.14
CA MET A 95 -15.74 4.17 3.92
C MET A 95 -17.02 3.38 3.70
N ALA A 96 -17.04 2.07 4.02
CA ALA A 96 -18.26 1.26 3.93
C ALA A 96 -19.29 1.66 5.01
N LEU A 97 -18.85 1.95 6.23
CA LEU A 97 -19.74 2.39 7.31
C LEU A 97 -20.32 3.78 7.05
N LEU A 98 -19.51 4.73 6.56
CA LEU A 98 -19.95 6.07 6.21
C LEU A 98 -20.98 6.06 5.07
N ARG A 99 -20.78 5.19 4.08
CA ARG A 99 -21.77 4.95 3.01
C ARG A 99 -23.09 4.39 3.54
N ALA A 100 -23.03 3.51 4.53
CA ALA A 100 -24.20 2.97 5.21
C ALA A 100 -24.86 3.97 6.18
N GLY A 101 -24.37 5.22 6.27
CA GLY A 101 -24.97 6.29 7.07
C GLY A 101 -24.41 6.48 8.48
N ALA A 102 -23.42 5.68 8.90
CA ALA A 102 -22.79 5.81 10.21
C ALA A 102 -22.18 7.21 10.43
N SER A 103 -22.11 7.66 11.68
CA SER A 103 -21.40 8.91 12.00
C SER A 103 -19.88 8.72 11.85
N VAL A 104 -19.14 9.82 11.70
CA VAL A 104 -17.67 9.78 11.62
C VAL A 104 -17.08 9.19 12.90
N THR A 105 -17.65 9.52 14.05
CA THR A 105 -17.24 8.99 15.35
C THR A 105 -17.47 7.49 15.44
N ASP A 106 -18.65 7.00 15.05
CA ASP A 106 -18.96 5.57 15.09
C ASP A 106 -18.06 4.78 14.15
N ALA A 107 -17.83 5.30 12.94
CA ALA A 107 -16.91 4.70 11.99
C ALA A 107 -15.48 4.63 12.55
N CYS A 108 -14.98 5.70 13.17
CA CYS A 108 -13.67 5.75 13.80
C CYS A 108 -13.50 4.70 14.90
N MET A 109 -14.50 4.57 15.79
CA MET A 109 -14.48 3.61 16.89
C MET A 109 -14.62 2.17 16.37
N ALA A 110 -15.50 1.93 15.40
CA ALA A 110 -15.74 0.60 14.83
C ALA A 110 -14.54 0.02 14.09
N VAL A 111 -13.66 0.87 13.54
CA VAL A 111 -12.41 0.42 12.88
C VAL A 111 -11.22 0.33 13.83
N GLY A 112 -11.41 0.59 15.12
CA GLY A 112 -10.38 0.44 16.15
C GLY A 112 -9.34 1.56 16.14
N SER A 113 -9.68 2.76 15.65
CA SER A 113 -8.81 3.93 15.81
C SER A 113 -8.91 4.48 17.23
N THR A 114 -7.78 4.89 17.80
CA THR A 114 -7.69 5.41 19.17
C THR A 114 -8.02 6.90 19.26
N SER A 115 -7.98 7.63 18.15
CA SER A 115 -8.30 9.04 18.11
C SER A 115 -9.00 9.44 16.82
N LEU A 116 -9.95 10.37 16.93
CA LEU A 116 -10.69 10.93 15.80
C LEU A 116 -9.80 11.80 14.91
N GLY A 117 -8.85 12.53 15.49
CA GLY A 117 -7.91 13.38 14.77
C GLY A 117 -6.96 12.58 13.88
N SER A 118 -6.29 11.57 14.44
CA SER A 118 -5.39 10.71 13.66
C SER A 118 -6.15 9.93 12.59
N PHE A 119 -7.36 9.46 12.90
CA PHE A 119 -8.24 8.83 11.93
C PHE A 119 -8.58 9.78 10.78
N SER A 120 -9.01 11.00 11.07
CA SER A 120 -9.45 11.96 10.05
C SER A 120 -8.30 12.39 9.14
N SER A 121 -7.12 12.65 9.69
CA SER A 121 -5.93 12.97 8.89
C SER A 121 -5.54 11.80 7.99
N ARG A 122 -5.51 10.58 8.54
CA ARG A 122 -5.12 9.38 7.78
C ARG A 122 -6.16 9.00 6.72
N PHE A 123 -7.45 9.17 7.01
CA PHE A 123 -8.53 8.99 6.06
C PHE A 123 -8.38 9.98 4.90
N THR A 124 -8.15 11.26 5.21
CA THR A 124 -8.00 12.30 4.18
C THR A 124 -6.76 12.05 3.32
N GLU A 125 -5.63 11.64 3.91
CA GLU A 125 -4.43 11.27 3.17
C GLU A 125 -4.66 10.08 2.21
N LEU A 126 -5.49 9.11 2.59
CA LEU A 126 -5.72 7.91 1.79
C LEU A 126 -6.85 8.08 0.76
N VAL A 127 -7.88 8.85 1.08
CA VAL A 127 -9.11 8.98 0.28
C VAL A 127 -9.13 10.27 -0.54
N GLY A 128 -8.35 11.28 -0.15
CA GLY A 128 -8.29 12.60 -0.80
C GLY A 128 -9.35 13.59 -0.32
N GLU A 129 -10.29 13.16 0.52
CA GLU A 129 -11.33 14.01 1.11
C GLU A 129 -11.60 13.65 2.57
N THR A 130 -12.19 14.58 3.33
CA THR A 130 -12.46 14.36 4.76
C THR A 130 -13.57 13.31 4.97
N PRO A 131 -13.60 12.60 6.12
CA PRO A 131 -14.67 11.64 6.43
C PRO A 131 -16.08 12.22 6.34
N SER A 132 -16.27 13.47 6.78
CA SER A 132 -17.56 14.17 6.74
C SER A 132 -17.98 14.49 5.31
N ALA A 133 -17.05 14.97 4.47
CA ALA A 133 -17.31 15.22 3.05
C ALA A 133 -17.64 13.92 2.31
N TYR A 134 -16.84 12.86 2.56
CA TYR A 134 -17.08 11.53 2.02
C TYR A 134 -18.48 11.03 2.38
N ARG A 135 -18.91 11.16 3.65
CA ARG A 135 -20.26 10.76 4.10
C ARG A 135 -21.37 11.55 3.42
N ALA A 136 -21.19 12.85 3.20
CA ALA A 136 -22.20 13.72 2.60
C ALA A 136 -22.37 13.50 1.10
N ARG A 137 -21.37 12.93 0.43
CA ARG A 137 -21.43 12.61 -1.00
C ARG A 137 -22.39 11.46 -1.27
N THR A 138 -23.06 11.49 -2.42
CA THR A 138 -23.84 10.36 -2.94
C THR A 138 -22.92 9.23 -3.42
N HIS A 139 -23.19 7.98 -3.03
CA HIS A 139 -22.38 6.80 -3.39
C HIS A 139 -23.12 5.78 -4.26
N SER A 140 -24.12 6.23 -5.02
CA SER A 140 -24.99 5.38 -5.86
C SER A 140 -24.22 4.45 -6.80
N ALA A 141 -23.10 4.92 -7.38
CA ALA A 141 -22.24 4.11 -8.24
C ALA A 141 -21.60 2.90 -7.53
N VAL A 142 -21.29 3.03 -6.23
CA VAL A 142 -20.68 1.94 -5.45
C VAL A 142 -21.74 1.02 -4.85
N GLU A 143 -22.93 1.54 -4.54
CA GLU A 143 -24.09 0.75 -4.11
C GLU A 143 -24.63 -0.16 -5.21
N ALA A 144 -24.54 0.28 -6.47
CA ALA A 144 -24.92 -0.52 -7.64
C ALA A 144 -23.93 -1.65 -7.97
N MET A 145 -22.74 -1.67 -7.35
CA MET A 145 -21.72 -2.69 -7.62
C MET A 145 -21.87 -3.90 -6.69
N PRO A 146 -21.65 -5.14 -7.20
CA PRO A 146 -21.40 -6.28 -6.34
C PRO A 146 -20.28 -6.01 -5.32
N ALA A 147 -20.42 -6.50 -4.10
CA ALA A 147 -19.50 -6.17 -3.00
C ALA A 147 -18.01 -6.52 -3.28
N CYS A 148 -17.75 -7.53 -4.11
CA CYS A 148 -16.39 -7.88 -4.54
C CYS A 148 -15.76 -6.81 -5.46
N ILE A 149 -16.55 -6.22 -6.35
CA ILE A 149 -16.12 -5.14 -7.26
C ILE A 149 -15.93 -3.85 -6.46
N ALA A 150 -16.89 -3.51 -5.60
CA ALA A 150 -16.79 -2.35 -4.73
C ALA A 150 -15.51 -2.41 -3.87
N LYS A 151 -15.23 -3.54 -3.20
CA LYS A 151 -14.00 -3.72 -2.40
C LYS A 151 -12.71 -3.53 -3.21
N THR A 152 -12.67 -4.03 -4.44
CA THR A 152 -11.48 -3.91 -5.30
C THR A 152 -11.26 -2.46 -5.75
N LEU A 153 -12.32 -1.78 -6.15
CA LEU A 153 -12.24 -0.43 -6.75
C LEU A 153 -12.13 0.69 -5.71
N THR A 154 -12.76 0.54 -4.54
CA THR A 154 -12.71 1.55 -3.48
C THR A 154 -11.52 1.39 -2.53
N ARG A 155 -10.64 0.41 -2.76
CA ARG A 155 -9.43 0.22 -1.97
C ARG A 155 -8.50 1.42 -2.12
N PRO A 156 -8.31 2.25 -1.08
CA PRO A 156 -7.33 3.33 -1.12
C PRO A 156 -5.95 2.70 -1.30
N SER A 157 -5.22 3.10 -2.34
CA SER A 157 -3.87 2.60 -2.56
C SER A 157 -2.96 3.79 -2.82
N ARG A 158 -1.98 4.01 -1.94
CA ARG A 158 -0.94 5.04 -2.17
C ARG A 158 -0.17 4.82 -3.48
N ILE A 159 -0.11 3.58 -3.98
CA ILE A 159 0.54 3.25 -5.26
C ILE A 159 -0.09 4.00 -6.44
N ARG A 160 -1.38 4.38 -6.37
CA ARG A 160 -2.03 5.14 -7.46
C ARG A 160 -1.65 6.61 -7.47
N GLU A 161 -1.32 7.23 -6.34
CA GLU A 161 -0.87 8.63 -6.31
C GLU A 161 0.50 8.81 -6.94
N ALA A 162 1.42 7.87 -6.77
CA ALA A 162 2.74 7.94 -7.43
C ALA A 162 2.67 7.80 -8.97
N ALA A 163 1.61 7.18 -9.50
CA ALA A 163 1.42 7.02 -10.95
C ALA A 163 0.66 8.19 -11.61
N ALA A 164 -0.03 9.04 -10.83
CA ALA A 164 -0.87 10.12 -11.36
C ALA A 164 -0.17 11.48 -11.46
N VAL A 165 1.01 11.66 -10.84
CA VAL A 165 1.73 12.96 -10.79
C VAL A 165 2.77 13.10 -11.91
N GLY A 166 2.77 12.22 -12.92
CA GLY A 166 3.76 12.22 -14.01
C GLY A 166 3.21 12.49 -15.42
N ALA A 167 1.94 12.85 -15.57
CA ALA A 167 1.32 13.07 -16.88
C ALA A 167 0.52 14.38 -16.92
N PHE A 168 1.23 15.50 -16.78
CA PHE A 168 0.83 16.80 -17.33
C PHE A 168 2.08 17.58 -17.74
#